data_AF-A0A2T6AH88-F1
#
_entry.id   AF-A0A2T6AH88-F1
#
_cell.length_a   1.000
_cell.length_b   1.000
_cell.length_c   1.000
_cell.angle_alpha   90.00
_cell.angle_beta   90.00
_cell.angle_gamma   90.00
#
_symmetry.space_group_name_H-M   'P 1'
#
loop_
_entity.id
_entity.type
_entity.pdbx_description
1 polymer ?
#
loop_
_entity_poly.entity_id
_entity_poly.type
_entity_poly.pdbx_seq_one_letter_code
_entity_poly.pdbx_strand_id
1 'polypeptide(L)'
;MKTNILTAAAVSFLTMTAVAQKDQVKNAEDALEDNNYAEAKAQLQVAEANLGELNDKWTENFYLYKGKAYMADGKSASAQDLKTAAEAFQKAAEMGSDEATESLTTLKNNLIQSAIDDQNKEEYAAAADKLYTSYELSKTDTIYLYYAANNMVQAQDYDKAVEYLEILNELDYDGSGKAYTALNIETGERENLGSQQQMDIMVKTGQYKDPEVEKIPSKKGDIAQLIARIYISQQQYDKAIAAMDKAKATNPDDMGLLQAEANMYYQMGEKDKAREILEEVASKDPSDPSTFNNIGLMYAEINDNEKAIEFYEKALAKDPQFNEARVNMIAAKLSAEKEIINEMNGLGMSKKDNERYDELDAQRKELYKAVLPDLEKAMEVDPDNKDIIQTAMNLYSNLGNQEKVAELKAKL
;
A
#
# COMPACT_ATOMS: atom_id res chain seq x y z
N MET A 1 60.08 44.38 -11.16
CA MET A 1 59.80 43.31 -12.17
C MET A 1 59.60 41.90 -11.60
N LYS A 2 59.79 41.63 -10.28
CA LYS A 2 59.61 40.26 -9.73
C LYS A 2 58.17 39.89 -9.35
N THR A 3 57.24 40.85 -9.34
CA THR A 3 55.84 40.65 -8.90
C THR A 3 54.91 40.10 -9.99
N ASN A 4 55.31 40.10 -11.26
CA ASN A 4 54.46 39.66 -12.38
C ASN A 4 54.69 38.20 -12.82
N ILE A 5 55.80 37.57 -12.40
CA ILE A 5 56.13 36.19 -12.79
C ILE A 5 55.38 35.18 -11.94
N LEU A 6 55.18 35.46 -10.64
CA LEU A 6 54.42 34.60 -9.73
C LEU A 6 52.92 34.57 -10.06
N THR A 7 52.33 35.70 -10.45
CA THR A 7 50.94 35.78 -10.90
C THR A 7 50.75 35.12 -12.26
N ALA A 8 51.66 35.31 -13.22
CA ALA A 8 51.59 34.61 -14.50
C ALA A 8 51.79 33.09 -14.38
N ALA A 9 52.68 32.62 -13.49
CA ALA A 9 52.88 31.20 -13.20
C ALA A 9 51.65 30.59 -12.51
N ALA A 10 51.05 31.27 -11.52
CA ALA A 10 49.85 30.79 -10.85
C ALA A 10 48.65 30.72 -11.81
N VAL A 11 48.46 31.73 -12.67
CA VAL A 11 47.40 31.72 -13.69
C VAL A 11 47.63 30.63 -14.74
N SER A 12 48.87 30.39 -15.16
CA SER A 12 49.18 29.32 -16.12
C SER A 12 49.02 27.91 -15.53
N PHE A 13 49.38 27.70 -14.25
CA PHE A 13 49.10 26.45 -13.55
C PHE A 13 47.59 26.20 -13.40
N LEU A 14 46.80 27.21 -13.01
CA LEU A 14 45.33 27.12 -12.92
C LEU A 14 44.68 26.83 -14.28
N THR A 15 45.25 27.31 -15.38
CA THR A 15 44.74 27.00 -16.73
C THR A 15 45.13 25.60 -17.22
N MET A 16 46.31 25.08 -16.83
CA MET A 16 46.73 23.71 -17.20
C MET A 16 45.92 22.67 -16.43
N THR A 17 45.76 22.93 -15.13
CA THR A 17 44.54 22.81 -14.33
C THR A 17 43.29 22.33 -15.05
N ALA A 18 42.40 23.30 -15.26
CA ALA A 18 41.08 23.23 -15.89
C ALA A 18 41.04 22.50 -17.24
N VAL A 19 42.10 22.58 -18.05
CA VAL A 19 42.17 21.88 -19.34
C VAL A 19 42.25 20.37 -19.13
N ALA A 20 43.04 19.92 -18.15
CA ALA A 20 43.19 18.50 -17.87
C ALA A 20 41.89 17.88 -17.35
N GLN A 21 41.09 18.55 -16.50
CA GLN A 21 39.82 17.96 -16.05
C GLN A 21 38.74 18.01 -17.11
N LYS A 22 38.70 19.04 -17.97
CA LYS A 22 37.86 19.02 -19.16
C LYS A 22 38.13 17.79 -20.01
N ASP A 23 39.41 17.45 -20.22
CA ASP A 23 39.78 16.28 -21.01
C ASP A 23 39.30 14.98 -20.33
N GLN A 24 39.33 14.88 -18.99
CA GLN A 24 38.73 13.74 -18.28
C GLN A 24 37.22 13.63 -18.50
N VAL A 25 36.48 14.74 -18.41
CA VAL A 25 35.02 14.73 -18.66
C VAL A 25 34.72 14.32 -20.10
N LYS A 26 35.54 14.75 -21.07
CA LYS A 26 35.41 14.34 -22.47
C LYS A 26 35.76 12.87 -22.70
N ASN A 27 36.84 12.37 -22.08
CA ASN A 27 37.17 10.94 -22.17
C ASN A 27 36.07 10.07 -21.57
N ALA A 28 35.38 10.56 -20.53
CA ALA A 28 34.23 9.88 -19.96
C ALA A 28 33.05 9.82 -20.95
N GLU A 29 32.81 10.88 -21.73
CA GLU A 29 31.85 10.89 -22.82
C GLU A 29 32.19 9.83 -23.88
N ASP A 30 33.43 9.82 -24.38
CA ASP A 30 33.88 8.85 -25.37
C ASP A 30 33.72 7.40 -24.83
N ALA A 31 34.05 7.17 -23.56
CA ALA A 31 33.87 5.87 -22.91
C ALA A 31 32.39 5.47 -22.77
N LEU A 32 31.47 6.42 -22.56
CA LEU A 32 30.03 6.16 -22.52
C LEU A 32 29.49 5.77 -23.89
N GLU A 33 29.96 6.42 -24.96
CA GLU A 33 29.59 6.05 -26.34
C GLU A 33 30.00 4.61 -26.67
N ASP A 34 31.13 4.15 -26.13
CA ASP A 34 31.62 2.77 -26.23
C ASP A 34 30.95 1.79 -25.24
N ASN A 35 29.99 2.25 -24.43
CA ASN A 35 29.38 1.50 -23.31
C ASN A 35 30.41 0.99 -22.27
N ASN A 36 31.57 1.63 -22.17
CA ASN A 36 32.60 1.33 -21.19
C ASN A 36 32.38 2.12 -19.90
N TYR A 37 31.35 1.73 -19.14
CA TYR A 37 30.95 2.44 -17.91
C TYR A 37 32.05 2.44 -16.84
N ALA A 38 32.88 1.41 -16.76
CA ALA A 38 33.98 1.34 -15.79
C ALA A 38 35.04 2.41 -16.06
N GLU A 39 35.43 2.58 -17.32
CA GLU A 39 36.35 3.64 -17.74
C GLU A 39 35.72 5.02 -17.53
N ALA A 40 34.46 5.20 -17.90
CA ALA A 40 33.74 6.46 -17.67
C ALA A 40 33.74 6.85 -16.18
N LYS A 41 33.43 5.89 -15.28
CA LYS A 41 33.49 6.10 -13.82
C LYS A 41 34.90 6.51 -13.37
N ALA A 42 35.95 5.86 -13.88
CA ALA A 42 37.34 6.17 -13.52
C ALA A 42 37.74 7.61 -13.95
N GLN A 43 37.44 8.00 -15.19
CA GLN A 43 37.71 9.35 -15.70
C GLN A 43 36.97 10.41 -14.88
N LEU A 44 35.70 10.17 -14.57
CA LEU A 44 34.89 11.09 -13.77
C LEU A 44 35.39 11.19 -12.32
N GLN A 45 35.84 10.11 -11.71
CA GLN A 45 36.42 10.15 -10.37
C GLN A 45 37.67 11.06 -10.31
N VAL A 46 38.49 11.08 -11.37
CA VAL A 46 39.63 11.98 -11.48
C VAL A 46 39.17 13.43 -11.65
N ALA A 47 38.15 13.68 -12.47
CA ALA A 47 37.58 15.02 -12.67
C ALA A 47 36.96 15.59 -11.38
N GLU A 48 36.30 14.75 -10.59
CA GLU A 48 35.58 15.15 -9.37
C GLU A 48 36.47 15.80 -8.32
N ALA A 49 37.73 15.36 -8.21
CA ALA A 49 38.69 15.89 -7.23
C ALA A 49 38.97 17.40 -7.39
N ASN A 50 38.74 17.97 -8.57
CA ASN A 50 38.95 19.40 -8.85
C ASN A 50 37.74 20.02 -9.56
N LEU A 51 36.52 19.55 -9.24
CA LEU A 51 35.30 19.96 -9.92
C LEU A 51 35.09 21.49 -9.94
N GLY A 52 35.52 22.18 -8.88
CA GLY A 52 35.41 23.64 -8.77
C GLY A 52 36.25 24.45 -9.77
N GLU A 53 37.13 23.80 -10.55
CA GLU A 53 37.91 24.44 -11.62
C GLU A 53 37.22 24.39 -12.98
N LEU A 54 36.15 23.60 -13.14
CA LEU A 54 35.37 23.54 -14.36
C LEU A 54 34.45 24.76 -14.49
N ASN A 55 34.18 25.16 -15.74
CA ASN A 55 33.11 26.13 -16.02
C ASN A 55 31.74 25.44 -15.98
N ASP A 56 30.66 26.23 -16.03
CA ASP A 56 29.28 25.73 -15.91
C ASP A 56 28.97 24.62 -16.91
N LYS A 57 29.35 24.79 -18.18
CA LYS A 57 29.14 23.79 -19.24
C LYS A 57 29.81 22.45 -18.90
N TRP A 58 31.08 22.47 -18.49
CA TRP A 58 31.79 21.22 -18.19
C TRP A 58 31.38 20.61 -16.85
N THR A 59 30.90 21.43 -15.92
CA THR A 59 30.31 20.96 -14.67
C THR A 59 28.97 20.27 -14.92
N GLU A 60 28.12 20.82 -15.80
CA GLU A 60 26.88 20.18 -16.24
C GLU A 60 27.18 18.83 -16.91
N ASN A 61 28.09 18.81 -17.90
CA ASN A 61 28.49 17.59 -18.60
C ASN A 61 29.06 16.54 -17.64
N PHE A 62 29.90 16.95 -16.68
CA PHE A 62 30.41 16.05 -15.66
C PHE A 62 29.28 15.33 -14.93
N TYR A 63 28.27 16.07 -14.46
CA TYR A 63 27.13 15.51 -13.75
C TYR A 63 26.24 14.63 -14.64
N LEU A 64 25.98 15.06 -15.87
CA LEU A 64 25.23 14.27 -16.84
C LEU A 64 25.92 12.93 -17.14
N TYR A 65 27.22 12.95 -17.43
CA TYR A 65 27.99 11.74 -17.74
C TYR A 65 28.19 10.86 -16.51
N LYS A 66 28.32 11.45 -15.30
CA LYS A 66 28.30 10.70 -14.05
C LYS A 66 26.97 9.99 -13.85
N GLY A 67 25.85 10.66 -14.12
CA GLY A 67 24.53 10.03 -14.15
C GLY A 67 24.51 8.79 -15.06
N LYS A 68 24.90 8.96 -16.32
CA LYS A 68 24.91 7.88 -17.32
C LYS A 68 25.86 6.73 -16.95
N ALA A 69 27.06 7.04 -16.47
CA ALA A 69 28.06 6.03 -16.12
C ALA A 69 27.62 5.14 -14.95
N TYR A 70 26.94 5.72 -13.96
CA TYR A 70 26.43 4.98 -12.81
C TYR A 70 25.10 4.27 -13.09
N MET A 71 24.25 4.82 -13.97
CA MET A 71 23.05 4.14 -14.44
C MET A 71 23.38 2.93 -15.33
N ALA A 72 24.47 3.00 -16.11
CA ALA A 72 24.87 1.98 -17.07
C ALA A 72 23.72 1.61 -18.03
N ASP A 73 23.41 0.32 -18.17
CA ASP A 73 22.26 -0.19 -18.95
C ASP A 73 20.93 -0.17 -18.18
N GLY A 74 20.93 0.34 -16.94
CA GLY A 74 19.78 0.40 -16.03
C GLY A 74 19.38 -0.94 -15.39
N LYS A 75 19.86 -2.08 -15.90
CA LYS A 75 19.47 -3.43 -15.45
C LYS A 75 20.48 -4.06 -14.50
N SER A 76 21.76 -3.70 -14.65
CA SER A 76 22.88 -4.28 -13.91
C SER A 76 23.39 -3.40 -12.76
N ALA A 77 22.88 -2.17 -12.64
CA ALA A 77 23.32 -1.21 -11.62
C ALA A 77 22.77 -1.56 -10.23
N SER A 78 23.63 -1.45 -9.21
CA SER A 78 23.24 -1.61 -7.81
C SER A 78 22.36 -0.44 -7.34
N ALA A 79 21.60 -0.61 -6.25
CA ALA A 79 20.82 0.48 -5.66
C ALA A 79 21.68 1.72 -5.34
N GLN A 80 22.92 1.51 -4.86
CA GLN A 80 23.87 2.59 -4.59
C GLN A 80 24.34 3.29 -5.87
N ASP A 81 24.56 2.54 -6.95
CA ASP A 81 24.90 3.11 -8.25
C ASP A 81 23.73 3.93 -8.81
N LEU A 82 22.50 3.42 -8.73
CA LEU A 82 21.30 4.14 -9.17
C LEU A 82 21.06 5.43 -8.36
N LYS A 83 21.30 5.41 -7.04
CA LYS A 83 21.27 6.61 -6.20
C LYS A 83 22.32 7.63 -6.66
N THR A 84 23.55 7.19 -6.88
CA THR A 84 24.65 8.06 -7.35
C THR A 84 24.32 8.66 -8.72
N ALA A 85 23.75 7.86 -9.62
CA ALA A 85 23.33 8.30 -10.94
C ALA A 85 22.28 9.40 -10.85
N ALA A 86 21.28 9.21 -10.00
CA ALA A 86 20.19 10.13 -9.86
C ALA A 86 20.57 11.46 -9.21
N GLU A 87 21.43 11.44 -8.17
CA GLU A 87 22.00 12.67 -7.59
C GLU A 87 22.77 13.47 -8.64
N ALA A 88 23.50 12.78 -9.52
CA ALA A 88 24.23 13.43 -10.60
C ALA A 88 23.28 14.00 -11.67
N PHE A 89 22.27 13.25 -12.11
CA PHE A 89 21.25 13.77 -13.03
C PHE A 89 20.48 14.95 -12.45
N GLN A 90 20.13 14.91 -11.16
CA GLN A 90 19.45 16.02 -10.50
C GLN A 90 20.29 17.30 -10.53
N LYS A 91 21.59 17.20 -10.22
CA LYS A 91 22.49 18.36 -10.31
C LYS A 91 22.60 18.91 -11.73
N ALA A 92 22.71 18.04 -12.75
CA ALA A 92 22.72 18.49 -14.14
C ALA A 92 21.38 19.11 -14.57
N ALA A 93 20.24 18.57 -14.11
CA ALA A 93 18.91 19.11 -14.38
C ALA A 93 18.70 20.49 -13.73
N GLU A 94 19.17 20.69 -12.50
CA GLU A 94 19.20 22.00 -11.81
C GLU A 94 20.03 23.05 -12.56
N MET A 95 21.01 22.60 -13.35
CA MET A 95 21.82 23.45 -14.24
C MET A 95 21.17 23.71 -15.61
N GLY A 96 19.98 23.15 -15.88
CA GLY A 96 19.22 23.35 -17.11
C GLY A 96 19.38 22.25 -18.15
N SER A 97 19.92 21.08 -17.78
CA SER A 97 20.09 19.96 -18.70
C SER A 97 18.77 19.21 -18.94
N ASP A 98 18.19 19.39 -20.13
CA ASP A 98 16.99 18.66 -20.57
C ASP A 98 17.25 17.15 -20.62
N GLU A 99 18.43 16.75 -21.11
CA GLU A 99 18.82 15.34 -21.20
C GLU A 99 18.94 14.69 -19.81
N ALA A 100 19.45 15.42 -18.81
CA ALA A 100 19.48 14.93 -17.45
C ALA A 100 18.08 14.80 -16.85
N THR A 101 17.16 15.69 -17.21
CA THR A 101 15.75 15.63 -16.77
C THR A 101 15.04 14.39 -17.34
N GLU A 102 15.24 14.09 -18.62
CA GLU A 102 14.73 12.87 -19.26
C GLU A 102 15.36 11.60 -18.67
N SER A 103 16.68 11.64 -18.44
CA SER A 103 17.42 10.53 -17.83
C SER A 103 16.97 10.25 -16.40
N LEU A 104 16.71 11.29 -15.60
CA LEU A 104 16.18 11.15 -14.25
C LEU A 104 14.78 10.54 -14.25
N THR A 105 13.93 10.92 -15.21
CA THR A 105 12.59 10.34 -15.39
C THR A 105 12.69 8.85 -15.72
N THR A 106 13.56 8.48 -16.67
CA THR A 106 13.82 7.09 -17.04
C THR A 106 14.35 6.28 -15.86
N LEU A 107 15.27 6.83 -15.09
CA LEU A 107 15.86 6.21 -13.92
C LEU A 107 14.82 5.95 -12.82
N LYS A 108 13.94 6.92 -12.53
CA LYS A 108 12.83 6.75 -11.59
C LYS A 108 11.91 5.60 -12.01
N ASN A 109 11.52 5.55 -13.29
CA ASN A 109 10.67 4.47 -13.82
C ASN A 109 11.35 3.10 -13.71
N ASN A 110 12.66 3.01 -14.02
CA ASN A 110 13.42 1.78 -13.89
C ASN A 110 13.57 1.33 -12.42
N LEU A 111 13.75 2.26 -11.49
CA LEU A 111 13.80 1.96 -10.05
C LEU A 111 12.48 1.35 -9.57
N ILE A 112 11.34 1.94 -9.97
CA ILE A 112 10.02 1.45 -9.61
C ILE A 112 9.77 0.07 -10.21
N GLN A 113 10.06 -0.12 -11.50
CA GLN A 113 9.90 -1.42 -12.15
C GLN A 113 10.80 -2.49 -11.51
N SER A 114 12.04 -2.14 -11.20
CA SER A 114 12.97 -3.06 -10.54
C SER A 114 12.53 -3.39 -9.11
N ALA A 115 11.92 -2.45 -8.38
CA ALA A 115 11.34 -2.73 -7.07
C ALA A 115 10.13 -3.69 -7.18
N ILE A 116 9.31 -3.56 -8.21
CA ILE A 116 8.21 -4.50 -8.49
C ILE A 116 8.77 -5.89 -8.81
N ASP A 117 9.82 -5.98 -9.62
CA ASP A 117 10.47 -7.24 -9.96
C ASP A 117 11.06 -7.93 -8.72
N ASP A 118 11.67 -7.18 -7.81
CA ASP A 118 12.15 -7.68 -6.52
C ASP A 118 11.00 -8.15 -5.63
N GLN A 119 9.91 -7.37 -5.55
CA GLN A 119 8.72 -7.74 -4.79
C GLN A 119 8.11 -9.05 -5.30
N ASN A 120 8.05 -9.26 -6.62
CA ASN A 120 7.58 -10.50 -7.23
C ASN A 120 8.47 -11.71 -6.93
N LYS A 121 9.74 -11.48 -6.58
CA LYS A 121 10.70 -12.50 -6.11
C LYS A 121 10.75 -12.62 -4.59
N GLU A 122 9.90 -11.88 -3.87
CA GLU A 122 9.90 -11.79 -2.40
C GLU A 122 11.20 -11.19 -1.82
N GLU A 123 11.97 -10.45 -2.62
CA GLU A 123 13.19 -9.74 -2.22
C GLU A 123 12.84 -8.36 -1.61
N TYR A 124 12.00 -8.37 -0.56
CA TYR A 124 11.36 -7.15 -0.03
C TYR A 124 12.32 -6.06 0.43
N ALA A 125 13.46 -6.41 1.05
CA ALA A 125 14.44 -5.42 1.48
C ALA A 125 15.05 -4.66 0.29
N ALA A 126 15.36 -5.37 -0.81
CA ALA A 126 15.89 -4.77 -2.03
C ALA A 126 14.84 -3.89 -2.73
N ALA A 127 13.58 -4.36 -2.77
CA ALA A 127 12.46 -3.56 -3.27
C ALA A 127 12.30 -2.26 -2.45
N ALA A 128 12.36 -2.36 -1.13
CA ALA A 128 12.25 -1.21 -0.23
C ALA A 128 13.37 -0.20 -0.43
N ASP A 129 14.63 -0.65 -0.59
CA ASP A 129 15.76 0.24 -0.83
C ASP A 129 15.60 1.02 -2.15
N LYS A 130 15.08 0.38 -3.21
CA LYS A 130 14.81 1.03 -4.51
C LYS A 130 13.64 2.02 -4.42
N LEU A 131 12.57 1.68 -3.71
CA LEU A 131 11.43 2.58 -3.48
C LEU A 131 11.82 3.79 -2.62
N TYR A 132 12.61 3.56 -1.57
CA TYR A 132 13.14 4.64 -0.74
C TYR A 132 14.07 5.55 -1.56
N THR A 133 14.92 4.97 -2.41
CA THR A 133 15.74 5.74 -3.36
C THR A 133 14.84 6.59 -4.25
N SER A 134 13.79 6.03 -4.86
CA SER A 134 12.83 6.80 -5.69
C SER A 134 12.24 8.01 -4.94
N TYR A 135 11.86 7.82 -3.67
CA TYR A 135 11.43 8.92 -2.79
C TYR A 135 12.54 9.94 -2.52
N GLU A 136 13.80 9.52 -2.31
CA GLU A 136 14.92 10.46 -2.14
C GLU A 136 15.12 11.36 -3.36
N LEU A 137 14.88 10.85 -4.56
CA LEU A 137 14.98 11.60 -5.83
C LEU A 137 13.79 12.53 -6.09
N SER A 138 12.72 12.35 -5.32
CA SER A 138 11.46 13.06 -5.49
C SER A 138 10.74 13.13 -4.15
N LYS A 139 11.16 14.05 -3.28
CA LYS A 139 10.59 14.17 -1.93
C LYS A 139 9.09 14.50 -1.93
N THR A 140 8.53 14.87 -3.07
CA THR A 140 7.09 15.04 -3.30
C THR A 140 6.35 13.72 -3.52
N ASP A 141 7.02 12.67 -3.99
CA ASP A 141 6.43 11.36 -4.29
C ASP A 141 6.44 10.47 -3.04
N THR A 142 5.86 10.97 -1.96
CA THR A 142 5.85 10.34 -0.62
C THR A 142 5.19 8.97 -0.60
N ILE A 143 4.39 8.63 -1.61
CA ILE A 143 3.80 7.29 -1.76
C ILE A 143 4.85 6.19 -1.86
N TYR A 144 6.02 6.47 -2.46
CA TYR A 144 7.10 5.48 -2.54
C TYR A 144 7.77 5.25 -1.19
N LEU A 145 7.80 6.25 -0.30
CA LEU A 145 8.23 6.05 1.08
C LEU A 145 7.23 5.16 1.85
N TYR A 146 5.93 5.33 1.63
CA TYR A 146 4.91 4.42 2.17
C TYR A 146 5.08 2.98 1.67
N TYR A 147 5.35 2.78 0.37
CA TYR A 147 5.62 1.44 -0.17
C TYR A 147 6.95 0.86 0.32
N ALA A 148 7.98 1.69 0.50
CA ALA A 148 9.24 1.27 1.08
C ALA A 148 9.06 0.78 2.52
N ALA A 149 8.29 1.51 3.34
CA ALA A 149 7.96 1.11 4.71
C ALA A 149 7.26 -0.25 4.76
N ASN A 150 6.25 -0.45 3.90
CA ASN A 150 5.53 -1.73 3.81
C ASN A 150 6.46 -2.88 3.41
N ASN A 151 7.35 -2.67 2.44
CA ASN A 151 8.33 -3.69 2.06
C ASN A 151 9.32 -3.99 3.20
N MET A 152 9.73 -2.99 4.00
CA MET A 152 10.56 -3.25 5.19
C MET A 152 9.81 -4.08 6.25
N VAL A 153 8.50 -3.88 6.42
CA VAL A 153 7.67 -4.74 7.27
C VAL A 153 7.67 -6.19 6.77
N GLN A 154 7.52 -6.40 5.46
CA GLN A 154 7.56 -7.74 4.86
C GLN A 154 8.95 -8.39 4.95
N ALA A 155 10.01 -7.59 4.87
CA ALA A 155 11.38 -8.00 5.12
C ALA A 155 11.69 -8.28 6.61
N GLN A 156 10.74 -8.02 7.51
CA GLN A 156 10.90 -8.08 8.97
C GLN A 156 11.99 -7.12 9.52
N ASP A 157 12.39 -6.12 8.73
CA ASP A 157 13.27 -5.02 9.17
C ASP A 157 12.40 -3.94 9.83
N TYR A 158 11.96 -4.23 11.04
CA TYR A 158 11.03 -3.40 11.79
C TYR A 158 11.61 -2.04 12.20
N ASP A 159 12.92 -1.94 12.38
CA ASP A 159 13.59 -0.69 12.74
C ASP A 159 13.52 0.30 11.57
N LYS A 160 13.89 -0.14 10.35
CA LYS A 160 13.74 0.70 9.15
C LYS A 160 12.29 0.98 8.80
N ALA A 161 11.39 0.00 8.99
CA ALA A 161 9.97 0.22 8.76
C ALA A 161 9.42 1.36 9.63
N VAL A 162 9.73 1.36 10.93
CA VAL A 162 9.31 2.43 11.86
C VAL A 162 9.96 3.75 11.49
N GLU A 163 11.24 3.76 11.11
CA GLU A 163 11.93 4.97 10.63
C GLU A 163 11.18 5.61 9.44
N TYR A 164 10.85 4.82 8.42
CA TYR A 164 10.14 5.32 7.24
C TYR A 164 8.71 5.78 7.56
N LEU A 165 8.00 5.09 8.45
CA LEU A 165 6.66 5.47 8.89
C LEU A 165 6.65 6.76 9.72
N GLU A 166 7.66 6.98 10.58
CA GLU A 166 7.80 8.23 11.32
C GLU A 166 8.14 9.40 10.39
N ILE A 167 8.97 9.21 9.36
CA ILE A 167 9.19 10.23 8.33
C ILE A 167 7.85 10.60 7.66
N LEU A 168 6.98 9.64 7.34
CA LEU A 168 5.65 9.93 6.78
C LEU A 168 4.77 10.74 7.75
N ASN A 169 4.80 10.42 9.05
CA ASN A 169 4.10 11.19 10.07
C ASN A 169 4.62 12.63 10.17
N GLU A 170 5.94 12.84 10.10
CA GLU A 170 6.56 14.17 10.13
C GLU A 170 6.19 15.01 8.90
N LEU A 171 5.98 14.36 7.75
CA LEU A 171 5.52 15.00 6.52
C LEU A 171 4.00 15.25 6.48
N ASP A 172 3.27 14.85 7.52
CA ASP A 172 1.80 14.83 7.55
C ASP A 172 1.19 14.08 6.35
N TYR A 173 1.88 13.05 5.87
CA TYR A 173 1.42 12.27 4.74
C TYR A 173 0.14 11.51 5.10
N ASP A 174 -0.93 11.78 4.36
CA ASP A 174 -2.21 11.13 4.55
C ASP A 174 -2.60 10.20 3.39
N GLY A 175 -1.88 10.26 2.27
CA GLY A 175 -2.17 9.48 1.05
C GLY A 175 -3.60 9.59 0.52
N SER A 176 -4.39 10.53 1.01
CA SER A 176 -5.80 10.66 0.65
C SER A 176 -5.93 11.37 -0.69
N GLY A 177 -7.01 11.10 -1.41
CA GLY A 177 -7.14 11.60 -2.77
C GLY A 177 -8.45 11.23 -3.42
N LYS A 178 -8.49 11.43 -4.73
CA LYS A 178 -9.60 11.04 -5.58
C LYS A 178 -9.04 10.31 -6.79
N ALA A 179 -9.53 9.10 -7.05
CA ALA A 179 -9.32 8.44 -8.33
C ALA A 179 -10.49 8.81 -9.25
N TYR A 180 -10.15 9.25 -10.46
CA TYR A 180 -11.13 9.67 -11.46
C TYR A 180 -11.22 8.57 -12.50
N THR A 181 -12.13 7.62 -12.31
CA THR A 181 -12.19 6.39 -13.09
C THR A 181 -13.33 6.42 -14.10
N ALA A 182 -13.15 5.76 -15.25
CA ALA A 182 -14.23 5.55 -16.22
C ALA A 182 -14.03 4.23 -16.96
N LEU A 183 -15.13 3.64 -17.46
CA LEU A 183 -15.08 2.42 -18.24
C LEU A 183 -14.66 2.73 -19.69
N ASN A 184 -13.53 2.21 -20.12
CA ASN A 184 -13.11 2.24 -21.52
C ASN A 184 -14.05 1.33 -22.34
N ILE A 185 -14.67 1.89 -23.38
CA ILE A 185 -15.68 1.18 -24.18
C ILE A 185 -15.03 0.10 -25.07
N GLU A 186 -13.78 0.29 -25.48
CA GLU A 186 -13.06 -0.64 -26.34
C GLU A 186 -12.56 -1.87 -25.57
N THR A 187 -11.90 -1.63 -24.43
CA THR A 187 -11.32 -2.70 -23.61
C THR A 187 -12.33 -3.32 -22.64
N GLY A 188 -13.36 -2.57 -22.25
CA GLY A 188 -14.28 -2.95 -21.19
C GLY A 188 -13.67 -2.81 -19.79
N GLU A 189 -12.49 -2.21 -19.66
CA GLU A 189 -11.79 -2.05 -18.38
C GLU A 189 -12.09 -0.68 -17.76
N ARG A 190 -12.16 -0.63 -16.43
CA ARG A 190 -12.25 0.63 -15.68
C ARG A 190 -10.85 1.18 -15.47
N GLU A 191 -10.59 2.37 -16.00
CA GLU A 191 -9.27 3.01 -15.97
C GLU A 191 -9.30 4.29 -15.15
N ASN A 192 -8.21 4.59 -14.43
CA ASN A 192 -8.02 5.86 -13.75
C ASN A 192 -7.45 6.91 -14.73
N LEU A 193 -8.22 7.95 -14.99
CA LEU A 193 -7.92 9.02 -15.92
C LEU A 193 -7.15 10.19 -15.28
N GLY A 194 -6.77 10.03 -14.00
CA GLY A 194 -5.85 10.91 -13.27
C GLY A 194 -6.46 12.22 -12.78
N SER A 195 -7.36 12.84 -13.54
CA SER A 195 -8.03 14.08 -13.13
C SER A 195 -9.47 14.17 -13.61
N GLN A 196 -10.28 14.98 -12.93
CA GLN A 196 -11.64 15.30 -13.34
C GLN A 196 -11.68 15.84 -14.78
N GLN A 197 -10.76 16.75 -15.12
CA GLN A 197 -10.73 17.36 -16.44
C GLN A 197 -10.46 16.34 -17.53
N GLN A 198 -9.48 15.45 -17.31
CA GLN A 198 -9.16 14.39 -18.26
C GLN A 198 -10.33 13.41 -18.40
N MET A 199 -10.93 12.99 -17.28
CA MET A 199 -12.12 12.13 -17.28
C MET A 199 -13.27 12.74 -18.09
N ASP A 200 -13.58 14.01 -17.85
CA ASP A 200 -14.64 14.73 -18.57
C ASP A 200 -14.35 14.83 -20.07
N ILE A 201 -13.08 15.00 -20.47
CA ILE A 201 -12.67 15.02 -21.89
C ILE A 201 -12.84 13.64 -22.51
N MET A 202 -12.30 12.59 -21.89
CA MET A 202 -12.31 11.23 -22.44
C MET A 202 -13.72 10.62 -22.48
N VAL A 203 -14.60 10.99 -21.56
CA VAL A 203 -16.02 10.64 -21.64
C VAL A 203 -16.70 11.38 -22.81
N LYS A 204 -16.37 12.66 -23.03
CA LYS A 204 -16.91 13.44 -24.17
C LYS A 204 -16.44 12.95 -25.53
N THR A 205 -15.26 12.33 -25.64
CA THR A 205 -14.83 11.72 -26.91
C THR A 205 -15.66 10.48 -27.28
N GLY A 206 -16.45 9.94 -26.34
CA GLY A 206 -17.20 8.71 -26.52
C GLY A 206 -16.34 7.45 -26.46
N GLN A 207 -15.08 7.57 -26.01
CA GLN A 207 -14.19 6.41 -25.75
C GLN A 207 -14.43 5.80 -24.36
N TYR A 208 -14.95 6.60 -23.43
CA TYR A 208 -15.23 6.18 -22.05
C TYR A 208 -16.68 6.45 -21.66
N LYS A 209 -17.21 5.65 -20.73
CA LYS A 209 -18.53 5.81 -20.11
C LYS A 209 -18.48 5.56 -18.60
N ASP A 210 -19.60 5.81 -17.92
CA ASP A 210 -19.80 5.53 -16.50
C ASP A 210 -18.70 6.12 -15.58
N PRO A 211 -18.49 7.46 -15.62
CA PRO A 211 -17.47 8.12 -14.82
C PRO A 211 -17.78 8.00 -13.34
N GLU A 212 -16.74 7.73 -12.55
CA GLU A 212 -16.80 7.56 -11.12
C GLU A 212 -15.66 8.32 -10.45
N VAL A 213 -15.96 8.93 -9.30
CA VAL A 213 -14.96 9.61 -8.49
C VAL A 213 -14.86 8.85 -7.17
N GLU A 214 -13.85 8.00 -7.09
CA GLU A 214 -13.59 7.18 -5.92
C GLU A 214 -12.78 7.98 -4.91
N LYS A 215 -13.29 8.10 -3.68
CA LYS A 215 -12.55 8.72 -2.58
C LYS A 215 -11.49 7.73 -2.10
N ILE A 216 -10.23 8.12 -2.16
CA ILE A 216 -9.12 7.34 -1.58
C ILE A 216 -9.07 7.70 -0.09
N PRO A 217 -9.28 6.73 0.83
CA PRO A 217 -9.21 6.98 2.26
C PRO A 217 -7.83 7.45 2.72
N SER A 218 -7.78 8.05 3.91
CA SER A 218 -6.51 8.41 4.53
C SER A 218 -5.73 7.15 4.92
N LYS A 219 -4.42 7.18 4.70
CA LYS A 219 -3.43 6.21 5.14
C LYS A 219 -2.89 6.49 6.54
N LYS A 220 -3.33 7.56 7.22
CA LYS A 220 -2.86 7.84 8.60
C LYS A 220 -3.25 6.71 9.56
N GLY A 221 -4.46 6.16 9.40
CA GLY A 221 -4.92 4.92 10.05
C GLY A 221 -3.93 3.77 9.84
N ASP A 222 -3.66 3.45 8.57
CA ASP A 222 -2.74 2.36 8.18
C ASP A 222 -1.33 2.56 8.76
N ILE A 223 -0.79 3.78 8.70
CA ILE A 223 0.54 4.12 9.22
C ILE A 223 0.59 3.91 10.73
N ALA A 224 -0.38 4.45 11.47
CA ALA A 224 -0.47 4.28 12.92
C ALA A 224 -0.63 2.80 13.29
N GLN A 225 -1.46 2.05 12.55
CA GLN A 225 -1.65 0.62 12.75
C GLN A 225 -0.35 -0.16 12.52
N LEU A 226 0.41 0.15 11.46
CA LEU A 226 1.67 -0.50 11.16
C LEU A 226 2.70 -0.25 12.27
N ILE A 227 2.88 1.00 12.71
CA ILE A 227 3.77 1.34 13.82
C ILE A 227 3.34 0.61 15.10
N ALA A 228 2.05 0.68 15.45
CA ALA A 228 1.53 0.05 16.65
C ALA A 228 1.71 -1.48 16.63
N ARG A 229 1.44 -2.13 15.50
CA ARG A 229 1.64 -3.58 15.32
C ARG A 229 3.11 -3.98 15.46
N ILE A 230 4.03 -3.18 14.93
CA ILE A 230 5.47 -3.40 15.09
C ILE A 230 5.85 -3.31 16.58
N TYR A 231 5.39 -2.29 17.30
CA TYR A 231 5.68 -2.17 18.73
C TYR A 231 5.01 -3.27 19.56
N ILE A 232 3.79 -3.68 19.23
CA ILE A 232 3.09 -4.80 19.88
C ILE A 232 3.86 -6.11 19.70
N SER A 233 4.36 -6.40 18.49
CA SER A 233 5.12 -7.64 18.23
C SER A 233 6.43 -7.68 19.03
N GLN A 234 6.96 -6.51 19.38
CA GLN A 234 8.12 -6.33 20.26
C GLN A 234 7.76 -6.21 21.75
N GLN A 235 6.48 -6.37 22.11
CA GLN A 235 5.93 -6.17 23.47
C GLN A 235 6.16 -4.76 24.03
N GLN A 236 6.39 -3.76 23.17
CA GLN A 236 6.58 -2.36 23.53
C GLN A 236 5.23 -1.62 23.53
N TYR A 237 4.29 -2.09 24.36
CA TYR A 237 2.91 -1.58 24.39
C TYR A 237 2.81 -0.07 24.64
N ASP A 238 3.66 0.48 25.51
CA ASP A 238 3.69 1.93 25.79
C ASP A 238 4.00 2.75 24.53
N LYS A 239 4.88 2.25 23.66
CA LYS A 239 5.21 2.93 22.40
C LYS A 239 4.10 2.79 21.37
N ALA A 240 3.41 1.64 21.32
CA ALA A 240 2.25 1.44 20.46
C ALA A 240 1.14 2.46 20.80
N ILE A 241 0.82 2.59 22.10
CA ILE A 241 -0.17 3.56 22.60
C ILE A 241 0.29 4.99 22.26
N ALA A 242 1.54 5.36 22.56
CA ALA A 242 2.04 6.71 22.29
C ALA A 242 2.00 7.08 20.80
N ALA A 243 2.30 6.13 19.90
CA ALA A 243 2.19 6.33 18.46
C ALA A 243 0.74 6.55 18.02
N MET A 244 -0.20 5.77 18.58
CA MET A 244 -1.63 5.93 18.31
C MET A 244 -2.16 7.27 18.83
N ASP A 245 -1.79 7.67 20.04
CA ASP A 245 -2.16 8.95 20.65
C ASP A 245 -1.66 10.13 19.81
N LYS A 246 -0.42 10.07 19.32
CA LYS A 246 0.16 11.08 18.42
C LYS A 246 -0.65 11.20 17.12
N ALA A 247 -1.06 10.08 16.54
CA ALA A 247 -1.84 10.07 15.31
C ALA A 247 -3.27 10.63 15.55
N LYS A 248 -3.93 10.24 16.64
CA LYS A 248 -5.24 10.76 17.05
C LYS A 248 -5.21 12.25 17.37
N ALA A 249 -4.13 12.76 17.96
CA ALA A 249 -4.01 14.17 18.29
C ALA A 249 -4.10 15.09 17.05
N THR A 250 -3.71 14.58 15.87
CA THR A 250 -3.81 15.34 14.62
C THR A 250 -5.11 15.10 13.86
N ASN A 251 -5.75 13.93 14.02
CA ASN A 251 -7.00 13.59 13.31
C ASN A 251 -7.95 12.75 14.21
N PRO A 252 -8.59 13.36 15.22
CA PRO A 252 -9.34 12.61 16.25
C PRO A 252 -10.61 11.92 15.74
N ASP A 253 -11.12 12.35 14.57
CA ASP A 253 -12.32 11.80 13.93
C ASP A 253 -12.02 10.94 12.70
N ASP A 254 -10.73 10.66 12.43
CA ASP A 254 -10.37 9.77 11.32
C ASP A 254 -10.80 8.33 11.65
N MET A 255 -11.72 7.81 10.85
CA MET A 255 -12.27 6.46 11.03
C MET A 255 -11.21 5.37 10.94
N GLY A 256 -10.20 5.56 10.09
CA GLY A 256 -9.08 4.61 9.98
C GLY A 256 -8.24 4.58 11.24
N LEU A 257 -8.02 5.72 11.89
CA LEU A 257 -7.31 5.80 13.18
C LEU A 257 -8.10 5.16 14.32
N LEU A 258 -9.41 5.43 14.41
CA LEU A 258 -10.26 4.79 15.43
C LEU A 258 -10.30 3.26 15.24
N GLN A 259 -10.30 2.80 13.99
CA GLN A 259 -10.18 1.38 13.68
C GLN A 259 -8.83 0.80 14.10
N ALA A 260 -7.75 1.50 13.78
CA ALA A 260 -6.40 1.10 14.14
C ALA A 260 -6.22 1.02 15.67
N GLU A 261 -6.79 1.94 16.43
CA GLU A 261 -6.73 1.96 17.89
C GLU A 261 -7.50 0.81 18.54
N ALA A 262 -8.73 0.53 18.10
CA ALA A 262 -9.48 -0.62 18.60
C ALA A 262 -8.73 -1.94 18.33
N ASN A 263 -8.16 -2.08 17.13
CA ASN A 263 -7.36 -3.24 16.76
C ASN A 263 -6.06 -3.34 17.56
N MET A 264 -5.41 -2.22 17.86
CA MET A 264 -4.26 -2.18 18.76
C MET A 264 -4.62 -2.72 20.14
N TYR A 265 -5.69 -2.21 20.77
CA TYR A 265 -6.13 -2.70 22.08
C TYR A 265 -6.54 -4.18 22.06
N TYR A 266 -7.20 -4.63 21.00
CA TYR A 266 -7.53 -6.05 20.82
C TYR A 266 -6.27 -6.93 20.77
N GLN A 267 -5.26 -6.53 19.98
CA GLN A 267 -3.98 -7.27 19.90
C GLN A 267 -3.21 -7.26 21.23
N MET A 268 -3.41 -6.24 22.07
CA MET A 268 -2.89 -6.20 23.43
C MET A 268 -3.69 -7.06 24.43
N GLY A 269 -4.82 -7.65 24.01
CA GLY A 269 -5.73 -8.41 24.88
C GLY A 269 -6.74 -7.55 25.65
N GLU A 270 -6.73 -6.24 25.44
CA GLU A 270 -7.55 -5.24 26.13
C GLU A 270 -8.92 -5.08 25.42
N LYS A 271 -9.71 -6.16 25.37
CA LYS A 271 -10.98 -6.19 24.64
C LYS A 271 -11.98 -5.13 25.08
N ASP A 272 -12.01 -4.79 26.36
CA ASP A 272 -12.94 -3.79 26.89
C ASP A 272 -12.59 -2.38 26.37
N LYS A 273 -11.31 -2.04 26.26
CA LYS A 273 -10.89 -0.77 25.64
C LYS A 273 -11.20 -0.73 24.15
N ALA A 274 -11.00 -1.85 23.44
CA ALA A 274 -11.40 -1.93 22.03
C ALA A 274 -12.90 -1.69 21.85
N ARG A 275 -13.74 -2.22 22.76
CA ARG A 275 -15.19 -1.93 22.79
C ARG A 275 -15.50 -0.46 23.07
N GLU A 276 -14.83 0.16 24.03
CA GLU A 276 -15.02 1.60 24.34
C GLU A 276 -14.77 2.48 23.10
N ILE A 277 -13.69 2.21 22.34
CA ILE A 277 -13.41 2.92 21.08
C ILE A 277 -14.50 2.68 20.03
N LEU A 278 -14.97 1.43 19.91
CA LEU A 278 -16.06 1.09 19.00
C LEU A 278 -17.39 1.76 19.36
N GLU A 279 -17.69 1.89 20.64
CA GLU A 279 -18.86 2.62 21.13
C GLU A 279 -18.74 4.12 20.83
N GLU A 280 -17.56 4.70 20.97
CA GLU A 280 -17.29 6.08 20.57
C GLU A 280 -17.56 6.29 19.08
N VAL A 281 -17.02 5.41 18.22
CA VAL A 281 -17.24 5.45 16.78
C VAL A 281 -18.73 5.35 16.44
N ALA A 282 -19.43 4.38 17.05
CA ALA A 282 -20.85 4.17 16.82
C ALA A 282 -21.71 5.36 17.28
N SER A 283 -21.29 6.07 18.33
CA SER A 283 -22.01 7.24 18.86
C SER A 283 -22.06 8.42 17.89
N LYS A 284 -21.15 8.46 16.89
CA LYS A 284 -21.11 9.50 15.85
C LYS A 284 -22.22 9.35 14.79
N ASP A 285 -23.06 8.31 14.90
CA ASP A 285 -24.19 7.98 14.00
C ASP A 285 -23.87 8.22 12.51
N PRO A 286 -22.94 7.44 11.95
CA PRO A 286 -22.51 7.64 10.57
C PRO A 286 -23.68 7.48 9.60
N SER A 287 -23.76 8.38 8.62
CA SER A 287 -24.83 8.33 7.61
C SER A 287 -24.63 7.24 6.55
N ASP A 288 -23.39 6.81 6.37
CA ASP A 288 -22.98 5.87 5.33
C ASP A 288 -23.13 4.41 5.81
N PRO A 289 -23.91 3.55 5.12
CA PRO A 289 -24.02 2.13 5.45
C PRO A 289 -22.66 1.41 5.55
N SER A 290 -21.66 1.81 4.76
CA SER A 290 -20.31 1.24 4.79
C SER A 290 -19.66 1.35 6.16
N THR A 291 -19.94 2.44 6.88
CA THR A 291 -19.36 2.66 8.20
C THR A 291 -19.95 1.71 9.25
N PHE A 292 -21.26 1.45 9.19
CA PHE A 292 -21.88 0.46 10.06
C PHE A 292 -21.37 -0.96 9.78
N ASN A 293 -21.13 -1.32 8.51
CA ASN A 293 -20.47 -2.57 8.15
C ASN A 293 -19.08 -2.68 8.77
N ASN A 294 -18.27 -1.63 8.68
CA ASN A 294 -16.92 -1.63 9.25
C ASN A 294 -16.92 -1.76 10.78
N ILE A 295 -17.84 -1.09 11.47
CA ILE A 295 -18.03 -1.27 12.92
C ILE A 295 -18.42 -2.72 13.23
N GLY A 296 -19.32 -3.31 12.44
CA GLY A 296 -19.72 -4.71 12.57
C GLY A 296 -18.53 -5.67 12.41
N LEU A 297 -17.67 -5.44 11.40
CA LEU A 297 -16.45 -6.22 11.19
C LEU A 297 -15.52 -6.16 12.39
N MET A 298 -15.32 -4.98 12.96
CA MET A 298 -14.48 -4.82 14.15
C MET A 298 -15.06 -5.52 15.39
N TYR A 299 -16.38 -5.48 15.60
CA TYR A 299 -17.02 -6.26 16.67
C TYR A 299 -16.84 -7.77 16.44
N ALA A 300 -16.94 -8.24 15.20
CA ALA A 300 -16.67 -9.64 14.86
C ALA A 300 -15.20 -10.02 15.13
N GLU A 301 -14.23 -9.16 14.81
CA GLU A 301 -12.81 -9.38 15.09
C GLU A 301 -12.53 -9.56 16.58
N ILE A 302 -13.22 -8.81 17.46
CA ILE A 302 -13.10 -8.98 18.92
C ILE A 302 -13.93 -10.15 19.49
N ASN A 303 -14.62 -10.90 18.63
CA ASN A 303 -15.53 -12.03 18.90
C ASN A 303 -16.85 -11.63 19.57
N ASP A 304 -17.33 -10.41 19.34
CA ASP A 304 -18.62 -9.92 19.79
C ASP A 304 -19.64 -9.99 18.64
N ASN A 305 -19.99 -11.21 18.25
CA ASN A 305 -20.84 -11.45 17.07
C ASN A 305 -22.26 -10.90 17.24
N GLU A 306 -22.77 -10.79 18.46
CA GLU A 306 -24.06 -10.18 18.75
C GLU A 306 -24.08 -8.70 18.35
N LYS A 307 -23.05 -7.93 18.79
CA LYS A 307 -22.88 -6.54 18.37
C LYS A 307 -22.59 -6.42 16.89
N ALA A 308 -21.77 -7.31 16.33
CA ALA A 308 -21.48 -7.32 14.90
C ALA A 308 -22.78 -7.39 14.08
N ILE A 309 -23.68 -8.32 14.41
CA ILE A 309 -24.99 -8.48 13.77
C ILE A 309 -25.83 -7.21 13.91
N GLU A 310 -25.90 -6.59 15.10
CA GLU A 310 -26.64 -5.33 15.31
C GLU A 310 -26.17 -4.23 14.34
N PHE A 311 -24.86 -4.11 14.12
CA PHE A 311 -24.30 -3.10 13.23
C PHE A 311 -24.47 -3.44 11.74
N TYR A 312 -24.37 -4.72 11.35
CA TYR A 312 -24.71 -5.11 9.98
C TYR A 312 -26.20 -4.86 9.67
N GLU A 313 -27.10 -5.11 10.63
CA GLU A 313 -28.52 -4.81 10.48
C GLU A 313 -28.76 -3.29 10.29
N LYS A 314 -28.02 -2.44 11.00
CA LYS A 314 -28.06 -0.98 10.78
C LYS A 314 -27.57 -0.60 9.38
N ALA A 315 -26.51 -1.24 8.89
CA ALA A 315 -26.03 -1.03 7.52
C ALA A 315 -27.11 -1.39 6.49
N LEU A 316 -27.75 -2.56 6.64
CA LEU A 316 -28.80 -3.05 5.75
C LEU A 316 -30.12 -2.26 5.88
N ALA A 317 -30.38 -1.64 7.03
CA ALA A 317 -31.51 -0.72 7.19
C ALA A 317 -31.30 0.59 6.41
N LYS A 318 -30.05 1.03 6.25
CA LYS A 318 -29.69 2.21 5.44
C LYS A 318 -29.65 1.88 3.95
N ASP A 319 -29.07 0.74 3.60
CA ASP A 319 -29.05 0.23 2.23
C ASP A 319 -29.34 -1.28 2.20
N PRO A 320 -30.60 -1.68 1.86
CA PRO A 320 -30.97 -3.09 1.74
C PRO A 320 -30.22 -3.85 0.62
N GLN A 321 -29.58 -3.17 -0.33
CA GLN A 321 -28.79 -3.78 -1.39
C GLN A 321 -27.30 -3.90 -1.04
N PHE A 322 -26.88 -3.45 0.14
CA PHE A 322 -25.48 -3.50 0.54
C PHE A 322 -25.03 -4.92 0.87
N ASN A 323 -24.64 -5.64 -0.19
CA ASN A 323 -24.44 -7.08 -0.12
C ASN A 323 -23.28 -7.49 0.79
N GLU A 324 -22.25 -6.67 0.88
CA GLU A 324 -21.09 -6.91 1.74
C GLU A 324 -21.51 -7.05 3.22
N ALA A 325 -22.32 -6.11 3.73
CA ALA A 325 -22.86 -6.18 5.09
C ALA A 325 -23.72 -7.42 5.31
N ARG A 326 -24.48 -7.84 4.29
CA ARG A 326 -25.29 -9.06 4.34
C ARG A 326 -24.43 -10.32 4.47
N VAL A 327 -23.38 -10.42 3.66
CA VAL A 327 -22.43 -11.55 3.69
C VAL A 327 -21.71 -11.60 5.04
N ASN A 328 -21.24 -10.45 5.54
CA ASN A 328 -20.59 -10.37 6.85
C ASN A 328 -21.53 -10.77 7.99
N MET A 329 -22.80 -10.34 7.92
CA MET A 329 -23.84 -10.76 8.87
C MET A 329 -24.10 -12.27 8.84
N ILE A 330 -24.18 -12.87 7.64
CA ILE A 330 -24.34 -14.31 7.45
C ILE A 330 -23.17 -15.05 8.11
N ALA A 331 -21.93 -14.62 7.87
CA ALA A 331 -20.75 -15.21 8.47
C ALA A 331 -20.77 -15.10 10.02
N ALA A 332 -21.14 -13.93 10.56
CA ALA A 332 -21.28 -13.72 11.99
C ALA A 332 -22.36 -14.62 12.61
N LYS A 333 -23.53 -14.77 11.97
CA LYS A 333 -24.58 -15.70 12.41
C LYS A 333 -24.10 -17.16 12.39
N LEU A 334 -23.43 -17.57 11.32
CA LEU A 334 -22.89 -18.94 11.19
C LEU A 334 -21.73 -19.23 12.13
N SER A 335 -21.04 -18.22 12.66
CA SER A 335 -19.97 -18.43 13.65
C SER A 335 -20.45 -19.16 14.92
N ALA A 336 -21.72 -18.99 15.30
CA ALA A 336 -22.35 -19.69 16.42
C ALA A 336 -22.40 -21.22 16.22
N GLU A 337 -22.34 -21.68 14.96
CA GLU A 337 -22.27 -23.11 14.64
C GLU A 337 -21.02 -23.77 15.24
N LYS A 338 -19.90 -23.04 15.34
CA LYS A 338 -18.64 -23.58 15.84
C LYS A 338 -18.78 -24.13 17.25
N GLU A 339 -19.51 -23.44 18.12
CA GLU A 339 -19.74 -23.89 19.50
C GLU A 339 -20.61 -25.15 19.54
N ILE A 340 -21.65 -25.20 18.70
CA ILE A 340 -22.53 -26.36 18.54
C ILE A 340 -21.70 -27.58 18.09
N ILE A 341 -20.89 -27.44 17.04
CA ILE A 341 -20.05 -28.52 16.52
C ILE A 341 -19.03 -28.98 17.56
N ASN A 342 -18.39 -28.05 18.29
CA ASN A 342 -17.42 -28.39 19.32
C ASN A 342 -18.07 -29.21 20.44
N GLU A 343 -19.29 -28.86 20.86
CA GLU A 343 -20.03 -29.64 21.83
C GLU A 343 -20.38 -31.01 21.27
N MET A 344 -20.91 -31.09 20.04
CA MET A 344 -21.26 -32.35 19.38
C MET A 344 -20.06 -33.32 19.30
N ASN A 345 -18.88 -32.81 18.96
CA ASN A 345 -17.65 -33.62 18.87
C ASN A 345 -17.14 -34.13 20.23
N GLY A 346 -17.54 -33.49 21.33
CA GLY A 346 -17.19 -33.89 22.69
C GLY A 346 -18.11 -34.95 23.28
N LEU A 347 -19.20 -35.31 22.59
CA LEU A 347 -20.20 -36.26 23.10
C LEU A 347 -19.73 -37.72 23.00
N GLY A 348 -20.11 -38.51 24.00
CA GLY A 348 -19.89 -39.96 24.05
C GLY A 348 -20.95 -40.76 23.29
N MET A 349 -21.05 -42.05 23.60
CA MET A 349 -22.03 -42.96 22.98
C MET A 349 -23.18 -43.34 23.92
N SER A 350 -23.34 -42.65 25.06
CA SER A 350 -24.44 -42.97 25.98
C SER A 350 -25.78 -42.54 25.39
N LYS A 351 -26.89 -43.11 25.90
CA LYS A 351 -28.23 -42.68 25.49
C LYS A 351 -28.43 -41.16 25.65
N LYS A 352 -27.91 -40.60 26.75
CA LYS A 352 -27.98 -39.17 27.04
C LYS A 352 -27.15 -38.34 26.06
N ASP A 353 -25.99 -38.84 25.63
CA ASP A 353 -25.14 -38.18 24.64
C ASP A 353 -25.83 -38.17 23.27
N ASN A 354 -26.47 -39.28 22.87
CA ASN A 354 -27.24 -39.32 21.63
C ASN A 354 -28.44 -38.36 21.66
N GLU A 355 -29.18 -38.29 22.77
CA GLU A 355 -30.26 -37.31 22.96
C GLU A 355 -29.75 -35.87 22.84
N ARG A 356 -28.59 -35.57 23.45
CA ARG A 356 -27.95 -34.25 23.34
C ARG A 356 -27.47 -33.94 21.92
N TYR A 357 -26.93 -34.93 21.21
CA TYR A 357 -26.51 -34.78 19.82
C TYR A 357 -27.70 -34.39 18.93
N ASP A 358 -28.85 -35.06 19.10
CA ASP A 358 -30.07 -34.75 18.34
C ASP A 358 -30.59 -33.32 18.62
N GLU A 359 -30.50 -32.85 19.87
CA GLU A 359 -30.82 -31.46 20.23
C GLU A 359 -29.90 -30.46 19.53
N LEU A 360 -28.59 -30.71 19.52
CA LEU A 360 -27.60 -29.83 18.89
C LEU A 360 -27.76 -29.82 17.37
N ASP A 361 -28.04 -30.97 16.74
CA ASP A 361 -28.35 -31.05 15.30
C ASP A 361 -29.62 -30.25 14.96
N ALA A 362 -30.66 -30.31 15.80
CA ALA A 362 -31.85 -29.49 15.63
C ALA A 362 -31.54 -27.98 15.75
N GLN A 363 -30.76 -27.56 16.74
CA GLN A 363 -30.33 -26.16 16.90
C GLN A 363 -29.54 -25.67 15.68
N ARG A 364 -28.60 -26.49 15.20
CA ARG A 364 -27.82 -26.21 14.00
C ARG A 364 -28.70 -26.04 12.76
N LYS A 365 -29.71 -26.89 12.59
CA LYS A 365 -30.69 -26.76 11.49
C LYS A 365 -31.57 -25.52 11.61
N GLU A 366 -31.96 -25.11 12.81
CA GLU A 366 -32.69 -23.85 13.01
C GLU A 366 -31.81 -22.63 12.69
N LEU A 367 -30.54 -22.65 13.10
CA LEU A 367 -29.57 -21.62 12.69
C LEU A 367 -29.49 -21.50 11.17
N TYR A 368 -29.38 -22.62 10.46
CA TYR A 368 -29.33 -22.63 9.01
C TYR A 368 -30.59 -22.04 8.37
N LYS A 369 -31.77 -22.43 8.85
CA LYS A 369 -33.05 -21.87 8.37
C LYS A 369 -33.14 -20.37 8.59
N ALA A 370 -32.60 -19.86 9.71
CA ALA A 370 -32.59 -18.42 9.99
C ALA A 370 -31.65 -17.64 9.06
N VAL A 371 -30.57 -18.26 8.57
CA VAL A 371 -29.57 -17.63 7.69
C VAL A 371 -29.98 -17.69 6.22
N LEU A 372 -30.71 -18.73 5.80
CA LEU A 372 -31.08 -18.95 4.39
C LEU A 372 -31.73 -17.75 3.69
N PRO A 373 -32.70 -17.01 4.27
CA PRO A 373 -33.31 -15.86 3.59
C PRO A 373 -32.30 -14.77 3.23
N ASP A 374 -31.37 -14.47 4.14
CA ASP A 374 -30.30 -13.50 3.88
C ASP A 374 -29.35 -14.01 2.79
N LEU A 375 -29.05 -15.31 2.80
CA LEU A 375 -28.17 -15.92 1.82
C LEU A 375 -28.78 -15.98 0.42
N GLU A 376 -30.08 -16.27 0.31
CA GLU A 376 -30.83 -16.18 -0.94
C GLU A 376 -30.83 -14.75 -1.47
N LYS A 377 -31.08 -13.76 -0.60
CA LYS A 377 -31.00 -12.35 -0.96
C LYS A 377 -29.59 -11.98 -1.43
N ALA A 378 -28.55 -12.52 -0.80
CA ALA A 378 -27.18 -12.24 -1.19
C ALA A 378 -26.84 -12.77 -2.59
N MET A 379 -27.35 -13.96 -2.93
CA MET A 379 -27.24 -14.53 -4.29
C MET A 379 -28.07 -13.80 -5.34
N GLU A 380 -29.18 -13.15 -4.95
CA GLU A 380 -29.94 -12.30 -5.87
C GLU A 380 -29.18 -11.02 -6.25
N VAL A 381 -28.43 -10.44 -5.31
CA VAL A 381 -27.67 -9.21 -5.53
C VAL A 381 -26.36 -9.49 -6.27
N ASP A 382 -25.68 -10.59 -5.94
CA ASP A 382 -24.43 -11.01 -6.58
C ASP A 382 -24.52 -12.49 -7.03
N PRO A 383 -25.12 -12.76 -8.21
CA PRO A 383 -25.42 -14.11 -8.67
C PRO A 383 -24.20 -14.89 -9.14
N ASP A 384 -23.06 -14.23 -9.35
CA ASP A 384 -21.81 -14.87 -9.82
C ASP A 384 -20.87 -15.20 -8.65
N ASN A 385 -21.25 -14.85 -7.42
CA ASN A 385 -20.45 -15.10 -6.22
C ASN A 385 -20.43 -16.59 -5.84
N LYS A 386 -19.36 -17.28 -6.26
CA LYS A 386 -19.21 -18.72 -6.03
C LYS A 386 -19.18 -19.10 -4.56
N ASP A 387 -18.63 -18.26 -3.69
CA ASP A 387 -18.51 -18.54 -2.25
C ASP A 387 -19.87 -18.52 -1.56
N ILE A 388 -20.73 -17.56 -1.92
CA ILE A 388 -22.11 -17.47 -1.41
C ILE A 388 -22.93 -18.68 -1.91
N ILE A 389 -22.82 -19.03 -3.19
CA ILE A 389 -23.52 -20.19 -3.78
C ILE A 389 -23.08 -21.49 -3.07
N GLN A 390 -21.77 -21.67 -2.88
CA GLN A 390 -21.23 -22.85 -2.21
C GLN A 390 -21.69 -22.95 -0.75
N THR A 391 -21.74 -21.82 -0.05
CA THR A 391 -22.28 -21.74 1.33
C THR A 391 -23.75 -22.14 1.35
N ALA A 392 -24.56 -21.65 0.41
CA ALA A 392 -25.98 -21.99 0.30
C ALA A 392 -26.20 -23.47 -0.01
N MET A 393 -25.40 -24.04 -0.91
CA MET A 393 -25.43 -25.48 -1.20
C MET A 393 -25.14 -26.30 0.06
N ASN A 394 -24.15 -25.91 0.86
CA ASN A 394 -23.80 -26.62 2.08
C ASN A 394 -24.95 -26.60 3.10
N LEU A 395 -25.57 -25.43 3.30
CA LEU A 395 -26.72 -25.26 4.19
C LEU A 395 -27.92 -26.08 3.72
N TYR A 396 -28.26 -26.01 2.43
CA TYR A 396 -29.35 -26.79 1.85
C TYR A 396 -29.11 -28.31 1.92
N SER A 397 -27.88 -28.75 1.71
CA SER A 397 -27.50 -30.16 1.83
C SER A 397 -27.72 -30.67 3.26
N ASN A 398 -27.30 -29.92 4.27
CA ASN A 398 -27.51 -30.28 5.68
C ASN A 398 -28.99 -30.25 6.10
N LEU A 399 -29.81 -29.44 5.43
CA LEU A 399 -31.26 -29.41 5.60
C LEU A 399 -31.98 -30.49 4.78
N GLY A 400 -31.26 -31.29 4.00
CA GLY A 400 -31.81 -32.36 3.16
C GLY A 400 -32.50 -31.88 1.88
N ASN A 401 -32.34 -30.62 1.48
CA ASN A 401 -32.94 -30.04 0.29
C ASN A 401 -32.07 -30.28 -0.96
N GLN A 402 -32.08 -31.52 -1.46
CA GLN A 402 -31.27 -31.92 -2.62
C GLN A 402 -31.67 -31.25 -3.93
N GLU A 403 -32.92 -30.80 -4.05
CA GLU A 403 -33.40 -30.05 -5.21
C GLU A 403 -32.69 -28.70 -5.32
N LYS A 404 -32.66 -27.93 -4.23
CA LYS A 404 -31.95 -26.65 -4.19
C LYS A 404 -30.44 -26.81 -4.38
N VAL A 405 -29.84 -27.87 -3.84
CA VAL A 405 -28.42 -28.18 -4.08
C VAL A 405 -28.15 -28.39 -5.57
N ALA A 406 -29.01 -29.13 -6.28
CA ALA A 406 -28.86 -29.36 -7.71
C ALA A 406 -29.05 -28.08 -8.54
N GLU A 407 -30.02 -27.23 -8.18
CA GLU A 407 -30.24 -25.92 -8.82
C GLU A 407 -29.00 -25.02 -8.70
N LEU A 408 -28.46 -24.89 -7.49
CA LEU A 408 -27.30 -24.04 -7.22
C LEU A 408 -26.03 -24.58 -7.87
N LYS A 409 -25.84 -25.91 -7.88
CA LYS A 409 -24.70 -26.54 -8.54
C LYS A 409 -24.64 -26.25 -10.04
N ALA A 410 -25.78 -26.03 -10.70
CA ALA A 410 -25.83 -25.67 -12.10
C ALA A 410 -25.36 -24.24 -12.40
N LYS A 411 -25.16 -23.40 -11.36
CA LYS A 411 -24.70 -22.00 -11.46
C LYS A 411 -23.20 -21.83 -11.20
N LEU A 412 -22.50 -22.89 -10.73
CA LEU A 412 -21.05 -22.88 -10.46
C LEU A 412 -20.23 -23.27 -11.70
#